data_AF-A0AAU1WPF9-F1
#
_entry.id   AF-A0AAU1WPF9-F1
#
_cell.length_a   1.000
_cell.length_b   1.000
_cell.length_c   1.000
_cell.angle_alpha   90.00
_cell.angle_beta   90.00
_cell.angle_gamma   90.00
#
_symmetry.space_group_name_H-M   'P 1'
#
loop_
_entity.id
_entity.type
_entity.pdbx_description
1 polymer ?
#
loop_
_entity_poly.entity_id
_entity_poly.type
_entity_poly.pdbx_seq_one_letter_code
_entity_poly.pdbx_strand_id
1 'polypeptide(L)'
;MSAQEAHFQGAEILQSTRTHVRWTLQKLSAPVSFSCHQCGRATTDTAVAIKTTSAGRQLAHCTDCHLRRLTEVASAHEPHAPAVGAVPAPDGAEGVATSRLDETVLIRQPDPGLPHDVVETASELQWTFVIRRHHVEHGQCPLPSQAARRIRTAKVVHLDHGGGFPTVLLDSLHKKVAKEHLQGIRWPPDLLVGTRVTANLDRSRLRLSLTLLERPSFIAKRRFSYAYDPRIIARELPTSLAHSPAGTGVSLDVLVQETIRRLGYLDEAGSALLPVVNLIRGVRSRGMSHQHSSDAIRASVNGLIARKRLTWETGSCAADDVLHFPARPSERTVHLVCYTPFVLPKPKKQRVVSLPSTSSRHGVAGHLMKIEHLGKQASDTAQAAYAEAHRSAGLTGTHQLPKGHTYVKPHKRGGLT
;
A
#
# COMPACT_ATOMS: atom_id res chain seq x y z
N MET A 1 -9.16 -31.60 31.69
CA MET A 1 -10.31 -30.69 31.52
C MET A 1 -10.19 -30.04 30.16
N SER A 2 -11.09 -30.34 29.24
CA SER A 2 -11.04 -29.87 27.85
C SER A 2 -11.25 -28.35 27.79
N ALA A 3 -10.43 -27.66 26.99
CA ALA A 3 -10.60 -26.24 26.71
C ALA A 3 -11.94 -26.03 25.99
N GLN A 4 -12.92 -25.42 26.65
CA GLN A 4 -14.15 -24.97 25.99
C GLN A 4 -13.80 -23.77 25.12
N GLU A 5 -13.93 -23.94 23.80
CA GLU A 5 -13.93 -22.82 22.87
C GLU A 5 -15.13 -21.93 23.16
N ALA A 6 -14.93 -20.61 23.11
CA ALA A 6 -16.02 -19.65 23.16
C ALA A 6 -16.81 -19.76 21.85
N HIS A 7 -17.75 -20.69 21.81
CA HIS A 7 -18.58 -20.92 20.64
C HIS A 7 -19.75 -19.94 20.69
N PHE A 8 -19.74 -18.92 19.82
CA PHE A 8 -20.89 -18.05 19.63
C PHE A 8 -21.90 -18.77 18.74
N GLN A 9 -23.07 -19.10 19.27
CA GLN A 9 -24.10 -19.81 18.50
C GLN A 9 -24.64 -18.92 17.39
N GLY A 10 -24.78 -19.48 16.18
CA GLY A 10 -25.40 -18.79 15.04
C GLY A 10 -24.50 -17.81 14.28
N ALA A 11 -23.20 -17.76 14.57
CA ALA A 11 -22.25 -16.94 13.81
C ALA A 11 -20.98 -17.72 13.46
N GLU A 12 -20.55 -17.60 12.20
CA GLU A 12 -19.31 -18.18 11.69
C GLU A 12 -18.17 -17.17 11.78
N ILE A 13 -16.95 -17.63 12.01
CA ILE A 13 -15.77 -16.77 12.04
C ILE A 13 -15.33 -16.48 10.59
N LEU A 14 -15.52 -15.24 10.14
CA LEU A 14 -15.07 -14.77 8.83
C LEU A 14 -13.57 -14.46 8.81
N GLN A 15 -13.04 -13.91 9.90
CA GLN A 15 -11.65 -13.50 10.00
C GLN A 15 -11.16 -13.63 11.44
N SER A 16 -9.92 -14.08 11.62
CA SER A 16 -9.27 -14.21 12.93
C SER A 16 -7.87 -13.61 12.87
N THR A 17 -7.63 -12.55 13.64
CA THR A 17 -6.38 -11.80 13.64
C THR A 17 -5.78 -11.78 15.04
N ARG A 18 -4.60 -12.40 15.21
CA ARG A 18 -3.87 -12.36 16.48
C ARG A 18 -3.18 -11.00 16.63
N THR A 19 -3.39 -10.34 17.77
CA THR A 19 -2.79 -9.04 18.07
C THR A 19 -1.58 -9.16 18.99
N HIS A 20 -0.76 -8.11 19.05
CA HIS A 20 0.48 -8.09 19.84
C HIS A 20 0.23 -8.21 21.35
N VAL A 21 -0.99 -7.95 21.84
CA VAL A 21 -1.39 -8.14 23.25
C VAL A 21 -1.77 -9.60 23.59
N ARG A 22 -1.45 -10.55 22.71
CA ARG A 22 -1.79 -11.98 22.82
C ARG A 22 -3.31 -12.25 22.86
N TRP A 23 -4.11 -11.35 22.31
CA TRP A 23 -5.54 -11.56 22.08
C TRP A 23 -5.76 -11.90 20.61
N THR A 24 -6.91 -12.49 20.30
CA THR A 24 -7.31 -12.81 18.92
C THR A 24 -8.60 -12.05 18.61
N LEU A 25 -8.56 -11.10 17.70
CA LEU A 25 -9.74 -10.39 17.23
C LEU A 25 -10.42 -11.24 16.16
N GLN A 26 -11.65 -11.67 16.43
CA GLN A 26 -12.49 -12.45 15.52
C GLN A 26 -13.58 -11.56 14.94
N LYS A 27 -13.74 -11.58 13.62
CA LYS A 27 -14.87 -10.98 12.90
C LYS A 27 -15.83 -12.10 12.52
N LEU A 28 -17.11 -11.90 12.82
CA LEU A 28 -18.16 -12.90 12.73
C LEU A 28 -19.13 -12.57 11.59
N SER A 29 -19.83 -13.58 11.06
CA SER A 29 -20.79 -13.42 9.97
C SER A 29 -22.09 -12.73 10.39
N ALA A 30 -22.41 -12.74 11.68
CA ALA A 30 -23.56 -12.07 12.27
C ALA A 30 -23.19 -11.45 13.64
N PRO A 31 -23.94 -10.45 14.12
CA PRO A 31 -23.75 -9.91 15.46
C PRO A 31 -24.03 -10.97 16.53
N VAL A 32 -23.19 -11.03 17.56
CA VAL A 32 -23.35 -11.96 18.69
C VAL A 32 -23.42 -11.19 20.00
N SER A 33 -24.28 -11.65 20.90
CA SER A 33 -24.44 -11.08 22.24
C SER A 33 -23.54 -11.79 23.24
N PHE A 34 -22.71 -11.04 23.97
CA PHE A 34 -21.79 -11.58 24.97
C PHE A 34 -21.51 -10.55 26.07
N SER A 35 -21.08 -11.02 27.24
CA SER A 35 -20.62 -10.15 28.33
C SER A 35 -19.11 -9.97 28.23
N CYS A 36 -18.66 -8.72 28.11
CA CYS A 36 -17.23 -8.41 28.08
C CYS A 36 -16.58 -8.77 29.42
N HIS A 37 -15.57 -9.63 29.41
CA HIS A 37 -14.89 -10.07 30.63
C HIS A 37 -14.14 -8.94 31.35
N GLN A 38 -13.73 -7.88 30.63
CA GLN A 38 -12.97 -6.77 31.22
C GLN A 38 -13.87 -5.71 31.86
N CYS A 39 -14.96 -5.31 31.20
CA CYS A 39 -15.81 -4.21 31.68
C CYS A 39 -17.19 -4.67 32.19
N GLY A 40 -17.51 -5.96 32.09
CA GLY A 40 -18.78 -6.54 32.53
C GLY A 40 -19.99 -6.19 31.64
N ARG A 41 -19.85 -5.29 30.67
CA ARG A 41 -20.98 -4.84 29.83
C ARG A 41 -21.44 -5.94 28.87
N ALA A 42 -22.74 -6.17 28.83
CA ALA A 42 -23.38 -6.94 27.75
C ALA A 42 -23.27 -6.14 26.45
N THR A 43 -22.72 -6.76 25.41
CA THR A 43 -22.43 -6.14 24.11
C THR A 43 -22.96 -7.05 23.00
N THR A 44 -23.48 -6.45 21.94
CA THR A 44 -23.85 -7.14 20.70
C THR A 44 -23.01 -6.55 19.57
N ASP A 45 -22.11 -7.35 19.00
CA ASP A 45 -21.16 -6.87 17.97
C ASP A 45 -20.83 -8.00 16.98
N THR A 46 -20.40 -7.63 15.78
CA THR A 46 -19.84 -8.54 14.77
C THR A 46 -18.35 -8.80 14.98
N ALA A 47 -17.72 -8.12 15.92
CA ALA A 47 -16.31 -8.32 16.27
C ALA A 47 -16.14 -8.60 17.77
N VAL A 48 -15.37 -9.65 18.10
CA VAL A 48 -15.08 -10.04 19.49
C VAL A 48 -13.60 -10.31 19.65
N ALA A 49 -12.99 -9.76 20.70
CA ALA A 49 -11.60 -10.07 21.03
C ALA A 49 -11.53 -11.20 22.06
N ILE A 50 -10.82 -12.27 21.74
CA ILE A 50 -10.68 -13.46 22.59
C ILE A 50 -9.30 -13.49 23.23
N LYS A 51 -9.25 -13.51 24.55
CA LYS A 51 -8.04 -13.79 25.33
C LYS A 51 -8.04 -15.24 25.77
N THR A 52 -7.07 -16.02 25.32
CA THR A 52 -6.86 -17.39 25.79
C THR A 52 -5.96 -17.38 27.03
N THR A 53 -6.46 -17.88 28.16
CA THR A 53 -5.66 -18.02 29.39
C THR A 53 -4.66 -19.17 29.28
N SER A 54 -3.68 -19.24 30.18
CA SER A 54 -2.75 -20.38 30.28
C SER A 54 -3.48 -21.72 30.51
N ALA A 55 -4.65 -21.68 31.13
CA ALA A 55 -5.53 -22.84 31.34
C ALA A 55 -6.41 -23.18 30.11
N GLY A 56 -6.19 -22.51 28.97
CA GLY A 56 -6.95 -22.74 27.74
C GLY A 56 -8.36 -22.12 27.72
N ARG A 57 -8.79 -21.43 28.79
CA ARG A 57 -10.10 -20.75 28.81
C ARG A 57 -10.09 -19.55 27.87
N GLN A 58 -11.12 -19.43 27.05
CA GLN A 58 -11.33 -18.31 26.13
C GLN A 58 -12.23 -17.26 26.80
N LEU A 59 -11.72 -16.04 26.94
CA LEU A 59 -12.42 -14.92 27.56
C LEU A 59 -12.76 -13.89 26.49
N ALA A 60 -14.04 -13.57 26.34
CA ALA A 60 -14.53 -12.61 25.36
C ALA A 60 -14.41 -11.17 25.88
N HIS A 61 -13.95 -10.27 25.01
CA HIS A 61 -13.77 -8.85 25.29
C HIS A 61 -14.36 -8.01 24.16
N CYS A 62 -15.01 -6.90 24.52
CA CYS A 62 -15.52 -5.95 23.53
C CYS A 62 -14.38 -5.22 22.81
N THR A 63 -14.69 -4.67 21.64
CA THR A 63 -13.77 -3.91 20.77
C THR A 63 -13.12 -2.72 21.50
N ASP A 64 -13.87 -1.99 22.34
CA ASP A 64 -13.34 -0.89 23.15
C ASP A 64 -12.28 -1.32 24.17
N CYS A 65 -12.52 -2.42 24.89
CA CYS A 65 -11.56 -2.95 25.87
C CYS A 65 -10.33 -3.50 25.18
N HIS A 66 -10.49 -4.12 24.01
CA HIS A 66 -9.38 -4.54 23.17
C HIS A 66 -8.54 -3.34 22.69
N LEU A 67 -9.16 -2.27 22.21
CA LEU A 67 -8.45 -1.07 21.74
C LEU A 67 -7.69 -0.38 22.87
N ARG A 68 -8.29 -0.25 24.05
CA ARG A 68 -7.61 0.24 25.26
C ARG A 68 -6.36 -0.60 25.56
N ARG A 69 -6.49 -1.93 25.50
CA ARG A 69 -5.37 -2.81 25.79
C ARG A 69 -4.23 -2.69 24.79
N LEU A 70 -4.53 -2.52 23.50
CA LEU A 70 -3.51 -2.26 22.46
C LEU A 70 -2.74 -0.96 22.75
N THR A 71 -3.43 0.06 23.25
CA THR A 71 -2.84 1.37 23.54
C THR A 71 -1.97 1.32 24.81
N GLU A 72 -2.42 0.65 25.88
CA GLU A 72 -1.65 0.49 27.12
C GLU A 72 -0.29 -0.18 26.89
N VAL A 73 -0.24 -1.22 26.06
CA VAL A 73 1.01 -1.94 25.78
C VAL A 73 1.95 -1.11 24.90
N ALA A 74 1.43 -0.27 24.01
CA ALA A 74 2.24 0.65 23.23
C ALA A 74 2.92 1.71 24.12
N SER A 75 2.21 2.23 25.13
CA SER A 75 2.75 3.21 26.08
C SER A 75 3.76 2.63 27.08
N ALA A 76 3.67 1.33 27.41
CA ALA A 76 4.62 0.67 28.31
C ALA A 76 6.01 0.36 27.68
N HIS A 77 6.24 0.72 26.42
CA HIS A 77 7.53 0.56 25.73
C HIS A 77 8.32 1.85 25.55
N GLU A 78 7.87 2.97 26.14
CA GLU A 78 8.69 4.18 26.24
C GLU A 78 9.50 4.19 27.55
N PRO A 79 10.84 4.33 27.52
CA PRO A 79 11.64 4.49 28.73
C PRO A 79 11.33 5.84 29.39
N HIS A 80 10.90 5.78 30.65
CA HIS A 80 10.63 6.93 31.52
C HIS A 80 11.84 7.88 31.61
N ALA A 81 11.65 9.14 31.21
CA ALA A 81 12.50 10.25 31.60
C ALA A 81 12.11 10.74 33.02
N PRO A 82 13.05 11.22 33.84
CA PRO A 82 12.78 11.58 35.23
C PRO A 82 12.02 12.90 35.34
N ALA A 83 11.08 12.93 36.29
CA ALA A 83 10.32 14.10 36.68
C ALA A 83 11.22 15.15 37.36
N VAL A 84 11.11 16.41 36.94
CA VAL A 84 11.75 17.56 37.59
C VAL A 84 10.69 18.54 38.08
N GLY A 85 10.62 18.65 39.42
CA GLY A 85 10.42 19.85 40.23
C GLY A 85 9.37 20.88 39.83
N ALA A 86 8.28 20.90 40.61
CA ALA A 86 7.33 22.02 40.71
C ALA A 86 7.88 23.13 41.63
N VAL A 87 7.72 24.40 41.24
CA VAL A 87 7.80 25.62 42.08
C VAL A 87 6.89 26.71 41.44
N PRO A 88 6.21 27.59 42.23
CA PRO A 88 4.83 28.01 41.98
C PRO A 88 4.65 29.37 41.26
N ALA A 89 3.39 29.63 40.93
CA ALA A 89 2.84 30.81 40.26
C ALA A 89 2.96 32.13 41.06
N PRO A 90 2.76 33.26 40.38
CA PRO A 90 1.99 34.36 40.92
C PRO A 90 0.75 34.69 40.08
N ASP A 91 -0.28 35.09 40.81
CA ASP A 91 -1.61 35.50 40.38
C ASP A 91 -1.64 36.80 39.56
N GLY A 92 -2.67 36.89 38.70
CA GLY A 92 -3.48 38.10 38.56
C GLY A 92 -3.27 38.96 37.31
N ALA A 93 -4.08 38.71 36.27
CA ALA A 93 -5.06 39.67 35.72
C ALA A 93 -5.31 39.50 34.21
N GLU A 94 -6.58 39.20 33.90
CA GLU A 94 -7.38 39.69 32.77
C GLU A 94 -6.98 39.32 31.32
N GLY A 95 -7.57 38.21 30.85
CA GLY A 95 -8.64 38.34 29.85
C GLY A 95 -8.26 38.63 28.40
N VAL A 96 -7.41 37.80 27.79
CA VAL A 96 -7.44 37.59 26.33
C VAL A 96 -7.42 36.09 26.09
N ALA A 97 -8.36 35.60 25.28
CA ALA A 97 -8.45 34.20 24.88
C ALA A 97 -7.17 33.75 24.15
N THR A 98 -6.16 33.34 24.92
CA THR A 98 -5.01 32.58 24.43
C THR A 98 -5.50 31.20 24.02
N SER A 99 -5.89 31.17 22.75
CA SER A 99 -6.02 30.01 21.88
C SER A 99 -5.28 28.77 22.38
N ARG A 100 -6.01 27.65 22.50
CA ARG A 100 -5.52 26.26 22.65
C ARG A 100 -4.59 25.86 21.49
N LEU A 101 -3.46 26.53 21.33
CA LEU A 101 -2.48 26.31 20.25
C LEU A 101 -1.54 25.12 20.51
N ASP A 102 -1.61 24.53 21.71
CA ASP A 102 -0.78 23.39 22.10
C ASP A 102 -1.48 22.03 22.01
N GLU A 103 -2.76 21.99 21.59
CA GLU A 103 -3.45 20.72 21.40
C GLU A 103 -2.90 19.99 20.17
N THR A 104 -2.33 18.83 20.44
CA THR A 104 -1.69 17.98 19.43
C THR A 104 -2.74 17.21 18.67
N VAL A 105 -2.87 17.51 17.38
CA VAL A 105 -3.73 16.71 16.51
C VAL A 105 -3.05 15.37 16.24
N LEU A 106 -3.74 14.26 16.53
CA LEU A 106 -3.25 12.91 16.30
C LEU A 106 -3.60 12.45 14.88
N ILE A 107 -2.60 11.96 14.15
CA ILE A 107 -2.80 11.37 12.82
C ILE A 107 -2.74 9.86 12.96
N ARG A 108 -3.90 9.19 12.87
CA ARG A 108 -4.00 7.72 12.84
C ARG A 108 -4.23 7.26 11.41
N GLN A 109 -3.21 6.68 10.79
CA GLN A 109 -3.32 6.08 9.47
C GLN A 109 -2.61 4.72 9.45
N PRO A 110 -3.26 3.65 8.92
CA PRO A 110 -2.59 2.37 8.72
C PRO A 110 -1.40 2.55 7.78
N ASP A 111 -0.30 1.84 8.04
CA ASP A 111 0.88 1.93 7.18
C ASP A 111 0.60 1.27 5.81
N PRO A 112 0.57 2.05 4.70
CA PRO A 112 0.27 1.50 3.38
C PRO A 112 1.34 0.54 2.85
N GLY A 113 2.51 0.42 3.48
CA GLY A 113 3.54 -0.53 3.06
C GLY A 113 3.41 -1.94 3.65
N LEU A 114 2.48 -2.18 4.58
CA LEU A 114 2.25 -3.52 5.11
C LEU A 114 1.55 -4.44 4.09
N PRO A 115 1.78 -5.76 4.17
CA PRO A 115 1.02 -6.73 3.39
C PRO A 115 -0.50 -6.57 3.57
N HIS A 116 -1.23 -6.52 2.46
CA HIS A 116 -2.68 -6.43 2.39
C HIS A 116 -3.22 -7.37 1.30
N ASP A 117 -4.55 -7.43 1.13
CA ASP A 117 -5.24 -8.31 0.18
C ASP A 117 -4.80 -9.78 0.30
N VAL A 118 -4.68 -10.26 1.55
CA VAL A 118 -4.23 -11.63 1.82
C VAL A 118 -5.36 -12.61 1.48
N VAL A 119 -5.13 -13.45 0.48
CA VAL A 119 -6.04 -14.51 0.04
C VAL A 119 -5.35 -15.86 0.23
N GLU A 120 -5.92 -16.70 1.08
CA GLU A 120 -5.40 -18.03 1.40
C GLU A 120 -6.31 -19.10 0.79
N THR A 121 -5.72 -19.97 -0.03
CA THR A 121 -6.37 -21.18 -0.52
C THR A 121 -5.66 -22.42 0.04
N ALA A 122 -6.21 -23.60 -0.27
CA ALA A 122 -5.62 -24.88 0.14
C ALA A 122 -4.20 -25.09 -0.44
N SER A 123 -3.90 -24.51 -1.61
CA SER A 123 -2.63 -24.72 -2.32
C SER A 123 -1.76 -23.49 -2.43
N GLU A 124 -2.33 -22.29 -2.28
CA GLU A 124 -1.64 -21.02 -2.55
C GLU A 124 -1.94 -19.98 -1.47
N LEU A 125 -1.04 -19.03 -1.33
CA LEU A 125 -1.24 -17.83 -0.51
C LEU A 125 -0.82 -16.61 -1.33
N GLN A 126 -1.75 -15.69 -1.55
CA GLN A 126 -1.51 -14.47 -2.31
C GLN A 126 -1.64 -13.25 -1.40
N TRP A 127 -0.81 -12.22 -1.62
CA TRP A 127 -0.93 -10.92 -0.97
C TRP A 127 -0.32 -9.82 -1.82
N THR A 128 -0.64 -8.58 -1.51
CA THR A 128 -0.05 -7.39 -2.12
C THR A 128 0.75 -6.61 -1.08
N PHE A 129 1.86 -6.01 -1.48
CA PHE A 129 2.60 -5.05 -0.67
C PHE A 129 3.24 -3.99 -1.55
N VAL A 130 3.83 -2.97 -0.90
CA VAL A 130 4.50 -1.88 -1.60
C VAL A 130 5.98 -1.88 -1.23
N ILE A 131 6.87 -1.69 -2.21
CA ILE A 131 8.31 -1.56 -1.98
C ILE A 131 8.58 -0.29 -1.17
N ARG A 132 9.28 -0.44 -0.06
CA ARG A 132 9.70 0.62 0.85
C ARG A 132 11.19 0.81 0.71
N ARG A 133 11.69 1.98 1.12
CA ARG A 133 13.13 2.25 1.11
C ARG A 133 13.92 1.18 1.88
N HIS A 134 13.48 0.85 3.09
CA HIS A 134 14.12 -0.17 3.93
C HIS A 134 14.07 -1.59 3.32
N HIS A 135 13.06 -1.90 2.49
CA HIS A 135 13.02 -3.17 1.74
C HIS A 135 14.20 -3.26 0.76
N VAL A 136 14.47 -2.19 0.04
CA VAL A 136 15.57 -2.12 -0.93
C VAL A 136 16.91 -2.08 -0.22
N GLU A 137 17.06 -1.21 0.79
CA GLU A 137 18.32 -1.01 1.52
C GLU A 137 18.77 -2.23 2.32
N HIS A 138 17.83 -2.96 2.93
CA HIS A 138 18.16 -4.14 3.76
C HIS A 138 17.87 -5.47 3.05
N GLY A 139 17.48 -5.45 1.78
CA GLY A 139 17.12 -6.66 1.03
C GLY A 139 16.00 -7.45 1.69
N GLN A 140 14.93 -6.76 2.12
CA GLN A 140 13.80 -7.35 2.82
C GLN A 140 12.56 -7.46 1.92
N CYS A 141 11.81 -8.54 2.05
CA CYS A 141 10.48 -8.72 1.46
C CYS A 141 9.47 -8.96 2.59
N PRO A 142 8.44 -8.10 2.74
CA PRO A 142 7.46 -8.23 3.79
C PRO A 142 6.55 -9.45 3.57
N LEU A 143 6.21 -10.12 4.66
CA LEU A 143 5.41 -11.33 4.68
C LEU A 143 4.21 -11.14 5.62
N PRO A 144 2.98 -11.51 5.19
CA PRO A 144 1.89 -11.65 6.15
C PRO A 144 2.19 -12.82 7.09
N SER A 145 1.61 -12.77 8.30
CA SER A 145 1.81 -13.80 9.34
C SER A 145 1.55 -15.24 8.86
N GLN A 146 0.62 -15.39 7.91
CA GLN A 146 0.22 -16.63 7.26
C GLN A 146 1.35 -17.19 6.38
N ALA A 147 2.09 -16.32 5.68
CA ALA A 147 3.18 -16.70 4.80
C ALA A 147 4.40 -17.18 5.59
N ALA A 148 4.68 -16.61 6.77
CA ALA A 148 5.86 -16.93 7.57
C ALA A 148 5.99 -18.44 7.91
N ARG A 149 4.87 -19.16 7.99
CA ARG A 149 4.85 -20.62 8.19
C ARG A 149 5.09 -21.39 6.90
N ARG A 150 4.36 -21.02 5.84
CA ARG A 150 4.37 -21.71 4.53
C ARG A 150 5.69 -21.50 3.78
N ILE A 151 6.32 -20.34 3.93
CA ILE A 151 7.51 -19.97 3.15
C ILE A 151 8.74 -20.82 3.48
N ARG A 152 8.74 -21.54 4.62
CA ARG A 152 9.83 -22.45 5.00
C ARG A 152 9.99 -23.62 4.02
N THR A 153 8.95 -23.98 3.28
CA THR A 153 9.00 -25.04 2.26
C THR A 153 9.37 -24.51 0.88
N ALA A 154 9.24 -23.20 0.67
CA ALA A 154 9.68 -22.58 -0.56
C ALA A 154 11.20 -22.59 -0.63
N LYS A 155 11.74 -22.86 -1.82
CA LYS A 155 13.19 -22.94 -2.06
C LYS A 155 13.72 -21.70 -2.76
N VAL A 156 12.89 -21.08 -3.60
CA VAL A 156 13.31 -20.01 -4.50
C VAL A 156 12.30 -18.85 -4.48
N VAL A 157 12.81 -17.63 -4.62
CA VAL A 157 12.02 -16.42 -4.85
C VAL A 157 12.26 -15.92 -6.27
N HIS A 158 11.18 -15.78 -7.02
CA HIS A 158 11.18 -15.26 -8.38
C HIS A 158 10.53 -13.88 -8.42
N LEU A 159 11.02 -13.03 -9.31
CA LEU A 159 10.37 -11.79 -9.71
C LEU A 159 10.01 -11.86 -11.18
N ASP A 160 8.72 -11.77 -11.46
CA ASP A 160 8.16 -11.53 -12.77
C ASP A 160 7.94 -10.03 -12.95
N HIS A 161 8.61 -9.48 -13.94
CA HIS A 161 8.58 -8.07 -14.31
C HIS A 161 7.99 -7.84 -15.72
N GLY A 162 7.29 -8.84 -16.27
CA GLY A 162 6.71 -8.84 -17.61
C GLY A 162 7.69 -9.21 -18.73
N GLY A 163 8.90 -9.65 -18.38
CA GLY A 163 9.89 -10.20 -19.30
C GLY A 163 9.63 -11.69 -19.60
N GLY A 164 10.29 -12.22 -20.63
CA GLY A 164 10.12 -13.62 -21.03
C GLY A 164 10.56 -14.66 -19.98
N PHE A 165 11.37 -14.26 -18.99
CA PHE A 165 11.85 -15.13 -17.93
C PHE A 165 11.83 -14.42 -16.56
N PRO A 166 11.42 -15.12 -15.49
CA PRO A 166 11.46 -14.57 -14.14
C PRO A 166 12.91 -14.42 -13.64
N THR A 167 13.18 -13.34 -12.94
CA THR A 167 14.47 -13.11 -12.27
C THR A 167 14.50 -13.83 -10.93
N VAL A 168 15.55 -14.62 -10.66
CA VAL A 168 15.74 -15.25 -9.35
C VAL A 168 16.29 -14.20 -8.37
N LEU A 169 15.49 -13.82 -7.38
CA LEU A 169 15.89 -12.87 -6.34
C LEU A 169 16.62 -13.54 -5.18
N LEU A 170 16.32 -14.83 -4.96
CA LEU A 170 16.89 -15.65 -3.91
C LEU A 170 16.79 -17.13 -4.29
N ASP A 171 17.91 -17.84 -4.19
CA ASP A 171 18.11 -19.24 -4.60
C ASP A 171 18.10 -20.25 -3.43
N SER A 172 18.14 -19.78 -2.17
CA SER A 172 17.98 -20.62 -0.98
C SER A 172 17.39 -19.84 0.21
N LEU A 173 16.30 -20.38 0.76
CA LEU A 173 15.46 -19.75 1.79
C LEU A 173 15.79 -20.17 3.24
N HIS A 174 16.57 -21.24 3.44
CA HIS A 174 16.59 -22.02 4.69
C HIS A 174 17.02 -21.29 5.97
N LYS A 175 17.50 -20.03 5.92
CA LYS A 175 17.87 -19.24 7.11
C LYS A 175 17.45 -17.76 7.05
N LYS A 176 16.64 -17.36 6.07
CA LYS A 176 16.40 -15.95 5.75
C LYS A 176 15.06 -15.39 6.24
N VAL A 177 14.26 -16.17 6.97
CA VAL A 177 12.92 -15.74 7.41
C VAL A 177 12.98 -15.23 8.84
N ALA A 178 12.87 -13.91 9.01
CA ALA A 178 12.50 -13.29 10.28
C ALA A 178 10.97 -13.16 10.34
N LYS A 179 10.36 -13.16 11.54
CA LYS A 179 8.89 -13.31 11.76
C LYS A 179 7.98 -12.69 10.68
N GLU A 180 8.25 -11.46 10.26
CA GLU A 180 7.40 -10.68 9.34
C GLU A 180 8.10 -10.32 8.02
N HIS A 181 9.37 -10.74 7.83
CA HIS A 181 10.14 -10.40 6.64
C HIS A 181 11.06 -11.53 6.20
N LEU A 182 11.12 -11.73 4.89
CA LEU A 182 12.17 -12.48 4.25
C LEU A 182 13.37 -11.57 3.98
N GLN A 183 14.57 -11.98 4.40
CA GLN A 183 15.81 -11.22 4.28
C GLN A 183 16.67 -11.71 3.10
N GLY A 184 17.68 -10.91 2.74
CA GLY A 184 18.66 -11.28 1.72
C GLY A 184 18.11 -11.34 0.30
N ILE A 185 16.99 -10.64 0.04
CA ILE A 185 16.44 -10.41 -1.28
C ILE A 185 17.32 -9.41 -2.03
N ARG A 186 17.72 -9.77 -3.25
CA ARG A 186 18.45 -8.87 -4.14
C ARG A 186 17.48 -8.17 -5.08
N TRP A 187 16.91 -7.06 -4.62
CA TRP A 187 15.99 -6.27 -5.44
C TRP A 187 16.71 -5.73 -6.69
N PRO A 188 16.04 -5.71 -7.87
CA PRO A 188 16.59 -5.08 -9.06
C PRO A 188 16.91 -3.60 -8.82
N PRO A 189 18.02 -3.07 -9.35
CA PRO A 189 18.43 -1.68 -9.10
C PRO A 189 17.48 -0.64 -9.71
N ASP A 190 16.69 -1.03 -10.71
CA ASP A 190 15.67 -0.21 -11.37
C ASP A 190 14.31 -0.25 -10.67
N LEU A 191 14.13 -1.11 -9.67
CA LEU A 191 12.89 -1.18 -8.89
C LEU A 191 12.78 0.02 -7.96
N LEU A 192 11.77 0.86 -8.19
CA LEU A 192 11.59 2.09 -7.43
C LEU A 192 10.80 1.86 -6.14
N VAL A 193 11.13 2.63 -5.10
CA VAL A 193 10.30 2.76 -3.89
C VAL A 193 8.89 3.20 -4.30
N GLY A 194 7.88 2.61 -3.67
CA GLY A 194 6.47 2.79 -4.00
C GLY A 194 5.93 1.81 -5.02
N THR A 195 6.75 1.00 -5.70
CA THR A 195 6.24 -0.03 -6.62
C THR A 195 5.39 -1.07 -5.89
N ARG A 196 4.22 -1.38 -6.44
CA ARG A 196 3.30 -2.39 -5.93
C ARG A 196 3.73 -3.77 -6.43
N VAL A 197 3.77 -4.72 -5.52
CA VAL A 197 4.15 -6.10 -5.78
C VAL A 197 3.04 -7.03 -5.35
N THR A 198 2.64 -7.93 -6.24
CA THR A 198 1.75 -9.05 -5.90
C THR A 198 2.61 -10.28 -5.67
N ALA A 199 2.53 -10.85 -4.48
CA ALA A 199 3.20 -12.08 -4.11
C ALA A 199 2.21 -13.25 -4.18
N ASN A 200 2.64 -14.36 -4.77
CA ASN A 200 1.99 -15.65 -4.73
C ASN A 200 2.98 -16.69 -4.22
N LEU A 201 2.64 -17.32 -3.10
CA LEU A 201 3.39 -18.42 -2.51
C LEU A 201 2.70 -19.75 -2.82
N ASP A 202 3.38 -20.55 -3.65
CA ASP A 202 3.04 -21.96 -3.89
C ASP A 202 3.86 -22.88 -2.97
N ARG A 203 3.67 -24.21 -3.06
CA ARG A 203 4.36 -25.19 -2.20
C ARG A 203 5.90 -25.09 -2.23
N SER A 204 6.47 -24.60 -3.33
CA SER A 204 7.89 -24.69 -3.63
C SER A 204 8.57 -23.35 -3.93
N ARG A 205 7.79 -22.30 -4.25
CA ARG A 205 8.31 -21.04 -4.77
C ARG A 205 7.45 -19.86 -4.30
N LEU A 206 8.13 -18.75 -4.02
CA LEU A 206 7.51 -17.43 -3.88
C LEU A 206 7.67 -16.69 -5.21
N ARG A 207 6.56 -16.37 -5.87
CA ARG A 207 6.54 -15.55 -7.09
C ARG A 207 6.08 -14.15 -6.75
N LEU A 208 6.93 -13.18 -7.00
CA LEU A 208 6.63 -11.77 -6.94
C LEU A 208 6.32 -11.31 -8.36
N SER A 209 5.25 -10.57 -8.56
CA SER A 209 4.82 -10.07 -9.87
C SER A 209 4.65 -8.57 -9.83
N LEU A 210 5.13 -7.89 -10.89
CA LEU A 210 4.96 -6.46 -11.10
C LEU A 210 3.95 -6.21 -12.22
N THR A 211 2.99 -5.33 -11.97
CA THR A 211 2.02 -4.92 -13.00
C THR A 211 2.59 -3.75 -13.79
N LEU A 212 2.79 -3.90 -15.10
CA LEU A 212 3.18 -2.80 -15.99
C LEU A 212 2.07 -1.76 -16.08
N LEU A 213 2.45 -0.48 -16.11
CA LEU A 213 1.53 0.59 -16.45
C LEU A 213 1.33 0.63 -17.97
N GLU A 214 0.10 0.92 -18.40
CA GLU A 214 -0.19 1.18 -19.83
C GLU A 214 0.68 2.30 -20.39
N ARG A 215 0.94 3.33 -19.56
CA ARG A 215 1.85 4.42 -19.87
C ARG A 215 2.77 4.69 -18.68
N PRO A 216 4.09 4.75 -18.91
CA PRO A 216 5.03 5.15 -17.87
C PRO A 216 4.69 6.52 -17.31
N SER A 217 4.84 6.66 -16.00
CA SER A 217 4.61 7.93 -15.32
C SER A 217 5.92 8.58 -14.86
N PHE A 218 5.95 9.90 -14.75
CA PHE A 218 7.11 10.64 -14.27
C PHE A 218 6.78 11.37 -12.98
N ILE A 219 7.49 11.06 -11.89
CA ILE A 219 7.34 11.72 -10.59
C ILE A 219 8.72 12.17 -10.14
N ALA A 220 8.89 13.46 -9.85
CA ALA A 220 10.15 14.04 -9.40
C ALA A 220 11.35 13.63 -10.30
N LYS A 221 11.17 13.71 -11.62
CA LYS A 221 12.15 13.32 -12.66
C LYS A 221 12.51 11.82 -12.70
N ARG A 222 11.79 10.97 -11.96
CA ARG A 222 11.95 9.51 -12.02
C ARG A 222 10.82 8.88 -12.83
N ARG A 223 11.16 7.94 -13.69
CA ARG A 223 10.21 7.20 -14.53
C ARG A 223 9.73 5.94 -13.81
N PHE A 224 8.43 5.83 -13.62
CA PHE A 224 7.73 4.67 -13.09
C PHE A 224 7.12 3.88 -14.23
N SER A 225 7.58 2.65 -14.44
CA SER A 225 7.05 1.74 -15.47
C SER A 225 6.01 0.75 -14.92
N TYR A 226 5.98 0.57 -13.60
CA TYR A 226 5.12 -0.40 -12.91
C TYR A 226 4.10 0.31 -12.01
N ALA A 227 2.99 -0.36 -11.71
CA ALA A 227 2.01 0.09 -10.74
C ALA A 227 2.68 0.46 -9.41
N TYR A 228 2.25 1.56 -8.81
CA TYR A 228 2.83 2.08 -7.58
C TYR A 228 1.74 2.62 -6.65
N ASP A 229 2.10 2.81 -5.38
CA ASP A 229 1.25 3.46 -4.39
C ASP A 229 1.72 4.92 -4.17
N PRO A 230 0.90 5.92 -4.55
CA PRO A 230 1.29 7.33 -4.46
C PRO A 230 1.55 7.78 -3.01
N ARG A 231 0.99 7.11 -2.01
CA ARG A 231 1.20 7.41 -0.58
C ARG A 231 2.65 7.12 -0.18
N ILE A 232 3.19 5.97 -0.60
CA ILE A 232 4.59 5.62 -0.35
C ILE A 232 5.53 6.52 -1.14
N ILE A 233 5.18 6.88 -2.38
CA ILE A 233 5.95 7.85 -3.17
C ILE A 233 6.03 9.20 -2.45
N ALA A 234 4.89 9.72 -2.02
CA ALA A 234 4.82 10.96 -1.28
C ALA A 234 5.66 10.90 -0.01
N ARG A 235 5.65 9.79 0.73
CA ARG A 235 6.38 9.66 1.99
C ARG A 235 7.88 9.43 1.85
N GLU A 236 8.31 8.63 0.88
CA GLU A 236 9.67 8.06 0.84
C GLU A 236 10.48 8.40 -0.40
N LEU A 237 9.90 9.01 -1.44
CA LEU A 237 10.71 9.40 -2.60
C LEU A 237 11.60 10.61 -2.22
N PRO A 238 12.93 10.54 -2.38
CA PRO A 238 13.79 11.68 -2.09
C PRO A 238 13.38 12.87 -2.96
N THR A 239 13.21 14.05 -2.37
CA THR A 239 13.09 15.29 -3.14
C THR A 239 14.48 15.59 -3.69
N SER A 240 14.66 15.58 -5.02
CA SER A 240 15.97 15.86 -5.67
C SER A 240 16.63 17.20 -5.25
N LEU A 241 15.89 18.06 -4.56
CA LEU A 241 16.37 19.29 -3.92
C LEU A 241 17.30 19.05 -2.71
N ALA A 242 17.44 17.80 -2.24
CA ALA A 242 18.31 17.45 -1.11
C ALA A 242 19.80 17.30 -1.48
N HIS A 243 20.16 17.33 -2.77
CA HIS A 243 21.57 17.32 -3.20
C HIS A 243 21.96 18.72 -3.68
N SER A 244 22.04 19.66 -2.75
CA SER A 244 22.86 20.86 -2.98
C SER A 244 24.31 20.46 -2.71
N PRO A 245 25.25 20.68 -3.66
CA PRO A 245 26.65 20.35 -3.44
C PRO A 245 27.19 21.22 -2.29
N ALA A 246 27.81 20.57 -1.31
CA ALA A 246 28.69 21.10 -0.27
C ALA A 246 28.22 22.40 0.47
N GLY A 247 27.73 22.23 1.70
CA GLY A 247 27.88 23.24 2.76
C GLY A 247 26.70 24.20 3.00
N THR A 248 25.70 24.27 2.13
CA THR A 248 24.48 25.04 2.42
C THR A 248 23.47 24.14 3.12
N GLY A 249 23.09 24.48 4.36
CA GLY A 249 22.05 23.75 5.10
C GLY A 249 20.77 23.56 4.27
N VAL A 250 20.02 22.49 4.56
CA VAL A 250 18.73 22.23 3.89
C VAL A 250 17.83 23.44 4.07
N SER A 251 17.41 24.06 2.96
CA SER A 251 16.51 25.23 2.99
C SER A 251 15.24 24.91 3.80
N LEU A 252 14.75 25.90 4.57
CA LEU A 252 13.55 25.76 5.38
C LEU A 252 12.34 25.31 4.53
N ASP A 253 12.25 25.77 3.28
CA ASP A 253 11.21 25.36 2.33
C ASP A 253 11.26 23.85 2.03
N VAL A 254 12.46 23.28 1.90
CA VAL A 254 12.66 21.84 1.68
C VAL A 254 12.31 21.06 2.95
N LEU A 255 12.74 21.56 4.12
CA LEU A 255 12.47 20.94 5.41
C LEU A 255 10.97 20.91 5.73
N VAL A 256 10.24 21.99 5.44
CA VAL A 256 8.78 22.08 5.55
C VAL A 256 8.12 21.01 4.67
N GLN A 257 8.50 20.92 3.40
CA GLN A 257 7.93 19.92 2.49
C GLN A 257 8.22 18.48 2.91
N GLU A 258 9.45 18.18 3.33
CA GLU A 258 9.78 16.85 3.86
C GLU A 258 9.01 16.51 5.14
N THR A 259 8.76 17.52 5.98
CA THR A 259 8.00 17.33 7.22
C THR A 259 6.54 17.00 6.93
N ILE A 260 5.88 17.76 6.06
CA ILE A 260 4.49 17.48 5.63
C ILE A 260 4.40 16.08 5.03
N ARG A 261 5.31 15.74 4.12
CA ARG A 261 5.31 14.43 3.43
C ARG A 261 5.48 13.24 4.36
N ARG A 262 6.34 13.36 5.38
CA ARG A 262 6.62 12.25 6.30
C ARG A 262 5.59 12.13 7.42
N LEU A 263 5.10 13.25 7.96
CA LEU A 263 4.22 13.26 9.14
C LEU A 263 2.75 13.46 8.81
N GLY A 264 2.44 13.97 7.62
CA GLY A 264 1.07 14.26 7.20
C GLY A 264 0.23 13.01 6.99
N TYR A 265 -1.07 13.18 7.15
CA TYR A 265 -2.10 12.25 6.69
C TYR A 265 -2.02 12.16 5.17
N LEU A 266 -1.96 10.94 4.63
CA LEU A 266 -1.88 10.74 3.18
C LEU A 266 -3.25 10.37 2.61
N ASP A 267 -3.74 11.09 1.61
CA ASP A 267 -4.93 10.66 0.88
C ASP A 267 -4.59 9.54 -0.14
N GLU A 268 -5.61 8.99 -0.79
CA GLU A 268 -5.44 7.95 -1.83
C GLU A 268 -4.69 8.44 -3.08
N ALA A 269 -4.62 9.76 -3.30
CA ALA A 269 -3.84 10.37 -4.38
C ALA A 269 -2.37 10.61 -4.00
N GLY A 270 -1.99 10.36 -2.74
CA GLY A 270 -0.67 10.66 -2.19
C GLY A 270 -0.47 12.12 -1.81
N SER A 271 -1.53 12.92 -1.70
CA SER A 271 -1.45 14.25 -1.09
C SER A 271 -1.21 14.08 0.40
N ALA A 272 -0.31 14.90 0.96
CA ALA A 272 0.01 14.87 2.38
C ALA A 272 -0.57 16.11 3.07
N LEU A 273 -1.40 15.90 4.09
CA LEU A 273 -2.07 16.95 4.85
C LEU A 273 -1.57 16.96 6.28
N LEU A 274 -1.17 18.14 6.76
CA LEU A 274 -0.65 18.30 8.13
C LEU A 274 -1.16 19.60 8.75
N PRO A 275 -1.72 19.59 9.97
CA PRO A 275 -2.02 20.81 10.70
C PRO A 275 -0.78 21.68 10.89
N VAL A 276 -0.93 23.00 10.78
CA VAL A 276 0.20 23.96 10.89
C VAL A 276 0.94 23.79 12.22
N VAL A 277 0.22 23.56 13.32
CA VAL A 277 0.80 23.34 14.65
C VAL A 277 1.72 22.11 14.68
N ASN A 278 1.28 21.00 14.08
CA ASN A 278 2.07 19.78 13.97
C ASN A 278 3.27 19.96 13.03
N LEU A 279 3.12 20.75 11.97
CA LEU A 279 4.20 21.08 11.04
C LEU A 279 5.30 21.87 11.75
N ILE A 280 4.96 22.92 12.48
CA ILE A 280 5.93 23.74 13.23
C ILE A 280 6.71 22.86 14.21
N ARG A 281 6.00 22.04 14.99
CA ARG A 281 6.64 21.11 15.92
C ARG A 281 7.53 20.09 15.21
N GLY A 282 7.05 19.49 14.11
CA GLY A 282 7.78 18.48 13.35
C GLY A 282 9.04 19.02 12.65
N VAL A 283 9.01 20.28 12.21
CA VAL A 283 10.20 20.96 11.67
C VAL A 283 11.21 21.21 12.78
N ARG A 284 10.76 21.70 13.94
CA ARG A 284 11.62 21.97 15.11
C ARG A 284 12.28 20.72 15.68
N SER A 285 11.57 19.58 15.71
CA SER A 285 12.13 18.32 16.20
C SER A 285 13.11 17.65 15.24
N ARG A 286 13.13 18.06 13.96
CA ARG A 286 14.00 17.50 12.92
C ARG A 286 15.18 18.40 12.54
N GLY A 287 15.06 19.70 12.75
CA GLY A 287 16.20 20.60 12.64
C GLY A 287 17.24 20.22 13.70
N MET A 288 18.53 20.18 13.33
CA MET A 288 19.65 19.87 14.24
C MET A 288 19.89 20.95 15.32
N SER A 289 18.88 21.75 15.66
CA SER A 289 18.84 22.76 16.74
C SER A 289 17.53 23.56 16.64
N HIS A 290 17.16 24.25 17.73
CA HIS A 290 16.03 25.19 17.82
C HIS A 290 16.16 26.44 16.92
N GLN A 291 16.89 26.37 15.81
CA GLN A 291 17.28 27.51 14.97
C GLN A 291 16.12 28.22 14.24
N HIS A 292 14.95 27.59 14.12
CA HIS A 292 13.83 28.17 13.37
C HIS A 292 12.68 28.58 14.30
N SER A 293 12.39 29.88 14.32
CA SER A 293 11.22 30.45 15.00
C SER A 293 9.92 29.94 14.35
N SER A 294 8.83 29.90 15.10
CA SER A 294 7.51 29.54 14.56
C SER A 294 7.12 30.45 13.40
N ASP A 295 7.48 31.73 13.47
CA ASP A 295 7.15 32.72 12.46
C ASP A 295 7.94 32.52 11.17
N ALA A 296 9.22 32.14 11.26
CA ALA A 296 10.01 31.78 10.09
C ALA A 296 9.41 30.57 9.36
N ILE A 297 8.93 29.57 10.10
CA ILE A 297 8.26 28.39 9.53
C ILE A 297 6.93 28.80 8.86
N ARG A 298 6.11 29.64 9.51
CA ARG A 298 4.87 30.17 8.94
C ARG A 298 5.14 30.98 7.67
N ALA A 299 6.16 31.83 7.67
CA ALA A 299 6.58 32.61 6.51
C ALA A 299 7.00 31.72 5.34
N SER A 300 7.76 30.65 5.61
CA SER A 300 8.13 29.65 4.60
C SER A 300 6.90 28.92 4.04
N VAL A 301 5.96 28.50 4.88
CA VAL A 301 4.68 27.91 4.45
C VAL A 301 3.92 28.85 3.53
N ASN A 302 3.76 30.12 3.92
CA ASN A 302 3.07 31.12 3.12
C ASN A 302 3.79 31.37 1.78
N GLY A 303 5.12 31.42 1.78
CA GLY A 303 5.93 31.52 0.57
C GLY A 303 5.75 30.33 -0.37
N LEU A 304 5.67 29.11 0.16
CA LEU A 304 5.39 27.90 -0.61
C LEU A 304 3.97 27.88 -1.19
N ILE A 305 2.99 28.40 -0.45
CA ILE A 305 1.61 28.53 -0.91
C ILE A 305 1.49 29.58 -2.01
N ALA A 306 2.13 30.74 -1.84
CA ALA A 306 2.17 31.79 -2.87
C ALA A 306 2.78 31.27 -4.19
N ARG A 307 3.80 30.39 -4.10
CA ARG A 307 4.41 29.72 -5.25
C ARG A 307 3.64 28.48 -5.74
N LYS A 308 2.43 28.22 -5.22
CA LYS A 308 1.57 27.07 -5.55
C LYS A 308 2.25 25.70 -5.36
N ARG A 309 3.20 25.61 -4.42
CA ARG A 309 3.88 24.36 -4.06
C ARG A 309 3.19 23.65 -2.90
N LEU A 310 2.34 24.37 -2.16
CA LEU A 310 1.45 23.88 -1.11
C LEU A 310 0.09 24.57 -1.28
N THR A 311 -0.96 23.99 -0.73
CA THR A 311 -2.30 24.60 -0.68
C THR A 311 -2.86 24.55 0.74
N TRP A 312 -3.85 25.40 1.02
CA TRP A 312 -4.66 25.31 2.23
C TRP A 312 -5.81 24.34 2.01
N GLU A 313 -6.08 23.51 3.01
CA GLU A 313 -7.22 22.60 3.05
C GLU A 313 -7.88 22.66 4.43
N THR A 314 -9.13 22.20 4.48
CA THR A 314 -9.92 22.19 5.71
C THR A 314 -10.20 20.74 6.11
N GLY A 315 -9.71 20.36 7.30
CA GLY A 315 -10.05 19.09 7.95
C GLY A 315 -10.85 19.31 9.21
N SER A 316 -11.12 18.22 9.92
CA SER A 316 -11.72 18.26 11.24
C SER A 316 -10.96 17.38 12.22
N CYS A 317 -11.14 17.62 13.51
CA CYS A 317 -10.62 16.79 14.59
C CYS A 317 -11.78 16.34 15.46
N ALA A 318 -11.83 15.03 15.71
CA ALA A 318 -12.75 14.43 16.64
C ALA A 318 -12.38 14.79 18.10
N ALA A 319 -13.24 14.42 19.04
CA ALA A 319 -13.03 14.69 20.47
C ALA A 319 -11.80 13.99 21.06
N ASP A 320 -11.28 12.96 20.38
CA ASP A 320 -10.03 12.26 20.72
C ASP A 320 -8.80 12.82 19.98
N ASP A 321 -8.92 14.04 19.44
CA ASP A 321 -7.92 14.75 18.64
C ASP A 321 -7.47 14.04 17.35
N VAL A 322 -8.20 13.00 16.91
CA VAL A 322 -7.89 12.33 15.65
C VAL A 322 -8.29 13.19 14.47
N LEU A 323 -7.34 13.39 13.55
CA LEU A 323 -7.55 14.12 12.31
C LEU A 323 -8.45 13.33 11.34
N HIS A 324 -9.48 13.98 10.82
CA HIS A 324 -10.29 13.52 9.71
C HIS A 324 -10.20 14.47 8.51
N PHE A 325 -10.09 13.86 7.32
CA PHE A 325 -10.17 14.57 6.05
C PHE A 325 -11.01 13.73 5.06
N PRO A 326 -12.02 14.31 4.39
CA PRO A 326 -12.49 15.71 4.50
C PRO A 326 -13.11 16.01 5.88
N ALA A 327 -13.30 17.31 6.18
CA ALA A 327 -13.91 17.75 7.42
C ALA A 327 -15.31 17.15 7.61
N ARG A 328 -15.59 16.63 8.81
CA ARG A 328 -16.88 16.05 9.17
C ARG A 328 -17.77 17.07 9.90
N PRO A 329 -19.10 16.98 9.75
CA PRO A 329 -20.03 17.78 10.55
C PRO A 329 -19.81 17.54 12.05
N SER A 330 -20.11 18.54 12.88
CA SER A 330 -20.00 18.51 14.36
C SER A 330 -18.61 18.30 14.97
N GLU A 331 -17.57 18.17 14.15
CA GLU A 331 -16.19 18.06 14.62
C GLU A 331 -15.48 19.42 14.58
N ARG A 332 -14.42 19.58 15.38
CA ARG A 332 -13.65 20.83 15.41
C ARG A 332 -12.93 21.03 14.09
N THR A 333 -13.17 22.13 13.40
CA THR A 333 -12.48 22.44 12.14
C THR A 333 -11.01 22.79 12.37
N VAL A 334 -10.11 22.28 11.52
CA VAL A 334 -8.67 22.52 11.59
C VAL A 334 -8.12 22.87 10.20
N HIS A 335 -7.26 23.90 10.16
CA HIS A 335 -6.56 24.30 8.94
C HIS A 335 -5.36 23.39 8.67
N LEU A 336 -5.33 22.83 7.47
CA LEU A 336 -4.31 21.89 7.02
C LEU A 336 -3.47 22.51 5.92
N VAL A 337 -2.16 22.29 6.00
CA VAL A 337 -1.27 22.54 4.87
C VAL A 337 -1.21 21.26 4.04
N CYS A 338 -1.54 21.38 2.76
CA CYS A 338 -1.56 20.27 1.83
C CYS A 338 -0.37 20.33 0.87
N TYR A 339 0.36 19.22 0.78
CA TYR A 339 1.34 18.95 -0.25
C TYR A 339 0.71 18.01 -1.27
N THR A 340 0.64 18.42 -2.53
CA THR A 340 0.24 17.55 -3.63
C THR A 340 1.48 17.14 -4.43
N PRO A 341 1.73 15.83 -4.64
CA PRO A 341 2.82 15.40 -5.51
C PRO A 341 2.60 15.96 -6.93
N PHE A 342 3.64 16.58 -7.51
CA PHE A 342 3.57 17.15 -8.85
C PHE A 342 3.07 16.10 -9.86
N VAL A 343 2.02 16.49 -10.58
CA VAL A 343 1.01 15.68 -11.28
C VAL A 343 1.49 14.36 -11.88
N LEU A 344 0.86 13.29 -11.41
CA LEU A 344 0.55 12.13 -12.24
C LEU A 344 -0.60 12.51 -13.18
N PRO A 345 -0.43 12.51 -14.51
CA PRO A 345 -1.56 12.69 -15.39
C PRO A 345 -2.61 11.63 -15.03
N LYS A 346 -3.79 12.06 -14.56
CA LYS A 346 -4.95 11.17 -14.45
C LYS A 346 -5.10 10.49 -15.81
N PRO A 347 -5.22 9.15 -15.90
CA PRO A 347 -5.75 8.59 -17.13
C PRO A 347 -7.11 9.27 -17.34
N LYS A 348 -7.23 10.07 -18.41
CA LYS A 348 -8.55 10.44 -18.90
C LYS A 348 -9.27 9.11 -19.03
N LYS A 349 -10.40 8.94 -18.33
CA LYS A 349 -11.37 7.90 -18.69
C LYS A 349 -11.83 8.25 -20.11
N GLN A 350 -11.05 7.89 -21.12
CA GLN A 350 -11.63 7.64 -22.42
C GLN A 350 -12.67 6.57 -22.12
N ARG A 351 -13.93 6.88 -22.40
CA ARG A 351 -14.93 5.86 -22.68
C ARG A 351 -14.38 5.04 -23.83
N VAL A 352 -13.54 4.06 -23.52
CA VAL A 352 -13.31 2.94 -24.40
C VAL A 352 -14.59 2.13 -24.27
N VAL A 353 -15.31 2.03 -25.38
CA VAL A 353 -16.37 1.05 -25.54
C VAL A 353 -15.77 -0.30 -25.17
N SER A 354 -16.10 -0.83 -24.00
CA SER A 354 -15.72 -2.17 -23.61
C SER A 354 -16.39 -3.14 -24.58
N LEU A 355 -15.63 -3.76 -25.46
CA LEU A 355 -15.98 -5.07 -25.98
C LEU A 355 -15.44 -6.12 -24.99
N PRO A 356 -16.23 -7.16 -24.66
CA PRO A 356 -15.96 -8.01 -23.50
C PRO A 356 -14.74 -8.91 -23.72
N SER A 357 -13.67 -8.68 -22.96
CA SER A 357 -12.54 -9.63 -22.88
C SER A 357 -12.83 -10.69 -21.82
N THR A 358 -13.34 -11.82 -22.29
CA THR A 358 -13.37 -13.08 -21.53
C THR A 358 -11.99 -13.73 -21.54
N SER A 359 -11.61 -14.29 -20.38
CA SER A 359 -10.68 -15.41 -20.15
C SER A 359 -9.52 -15.65 -21.12
N SER A 360 -8.31 -15.78 -20.56
CA SER A 360 -7.11 -16.24 -21.27
C SER A 360 -7.40 -17.49 -22.11
N ARG A 361 -7.50 -17.28 -23.42
CA ARG A 361 -7.50 -18.31 -24.45
C ARG A 361 -6.39 -17.91 -25.40
N HIS A 362 -5.30 -18.68 -25.43
CA HIS A 362 -4.20 -18.45 -26.37
C HIS A 362 -4.72 -18.71 -27.80
N GLY A 363 -5.23 -17.66 -28.44
CA GLY A 363 -5.59 -17.65 -29.85
C GLY A 363 -4.35 -17.40 -30.70
N VAL A 364 -4.05 -18.29 -31.63
CA VAL A 364 -3.07 -18.04 -32.68
C VAL A 364 -3.77 -17.22 -33.75
N ALA A 365 -3.25 -16.03 -34.06
CA ALA A 365 -3.74 -15.21 -35.15
C ALA A 365 -3.46 -15.91 -36.50
N GLY A 366 -4.33 -15.68 -37.48
CA GLY A 366 -4.14 -16.19 -38.83
C GLY A 366 -2.89 -15.57 -39.45
N HIS A 367 -2.05 -16.38 -40.08
CA HIS A 367 -0.78 -15.92 -40.66
C HIS A 367 -0.42 -16.70 -41.92
N LEU A 368 0.49 -16.13 -42.71
CA LEU A 368 1.05 -16.75 -43.89
C LEU A 368 2.26 -17.61 -43.52
N MET A 369 2.31 -18.82 -44.09
CA MET A 369 3.43 -19.73 -43.94
C MET A 369 4.00 -20.04 -45.32
N LYS A 370 5.32 -19.92 -45.50
CA LYS A 370 5.98 -20.23 -46.78
C LYS A 370 6.08 -21.74 -46.97
N ILE A 371 5.56 -22.26 -48.08
CA ILE A 371 5.54 -23.70 -48.41
C ILE A 371 6.22 -24.04 -49.73
N GLU A 372 6.71 -23.04 -50.45
CA GLU A 372 7.44 -23.20 -51.72
C GLU A 372 8.58 -24.22 -51.63
N HIS A 373 9.37 -24.17 -50.56
CA HIS A 373 10.49 -25.07 -50.29
C HIS A 373 10.07 -26.55 -50.09
N LEU A 374 8.78 -26.81 -49.91
CA LEU A 374 8.22 -28.15 -49.77
C LEU A 374 7.67 -28.70 -51.10
N GLY A 375 7.77 -27.95 -52.19
CA GLY A 375 7.20 -28.32 -53.49
C GLY A 375 5.67 -28.39 -53.49
N LYS A 376 5.01 -27.83 -52.46
CA LYS A 376 3.55 -27.89 -52.26
C LYS A 376 2.91 -26.58 -52.68
N GLN A 377 1.69 -26.67 -53.21
CA GLN A 377 0.83 -25.52 -53.46
C GLN A 377 -0.26 -25.40 -52.40
N ALA A 378 -0.73 -24.19 -52.15
CA ALA A 378 -1.80 -23.95 -51.20
C ALA A 378 -3.12 -24.52 -51.73
N SER A 379 -3.84 -25.25 -50.87
CA SER A 379 -5.16 -25.77 -51.20
C SER A 379 -6.16 -24.64 -51.47
N ASP A 380 -7.18 -24.92 -52.26
CA ASP A 380 -8.28 -23.99 -52.54
C ASP A 380 -8.94 -23.50 -51.25
N THR A 381 -9.02 -24.38 -50.24
CA THR A 381 -9.52 -24.05 -48.90
C THR A 381 -8.67 -23.02 -48.16
N ALA A 382 -7.35 -23.04 -48.33
CA ALA A 382 -6.43 -22.06 -47.75
C ALA A 382 -6.45 -20.74 -48.52
N GLN A 383 -6.59 -20.80 -49.85
CA GLN A 383 -6.73 -19.61 -50.70
C GLN A 383 -8.03 -18.85 -50.38
N ALA A 384 -9.16 -19.55 -50.30
CA ALA A 384 -10.45 -18.97 -49.93
C ALA A 384 -10.43 -18.36 -48.52
N ALA A 385 -9.79 -19.04 -47.57
CA ALA A 385 -9.63 -18.57 -46.20
C ALA A 385 -8.81 -17.28 -46.10
N TYR A 386 -7.76 -17.14 -46.93
CA TYR A 386 -6.99 -15.92 -47.01
C TYR A 386 -7.79 -14.77 -47.62
N ALA A 387 -8.51 -15.03 -48.72
CA ALA A 387 -9.34 -14.01 -49.37
C ALA A 387 -10.44 -13.47 -48.44
N GLU A 388 -11.03 -14.34 -47.62
CA GLU A 388 -12.01 -13.95 -46.59
C GLU A 388 -11.38 -13.15 -45.44
N ALA A 389 -10.21 -13.56 -44.96
CA ALA A 389 -9.50 -12.85 -43.91
C ALA A 389 -9.00 -11.46 -44.37
N HIS A 390 -8.51 -11.37 -45.60
CA HIS A 390 -8.03 -10.12 -46.21
C HIS A 390 -9.18 -9.13 -46.44
N ARG A 391 -10.37 -9.61 -46.84
CA ARG A 391 -11.59 -8.79 -46.95
C ARG A 391 -12.06 -8.29 -45.57
N SER A 392 -12.14 -9.18 -44.60
CA SER A 392 -12.57 -8.85 -43.23
C SER A 392 -11.63 -7.87 -42.53
N ALA A 393 -10.33 -7.87 -42.88
CA ALA A 393 -9.34 -6.95 -42.34
C ALA A 393 -9.35 -5.54 -43.00
N GLY A 394 -10.20 -5.31 -44.01
CA GLY A 394 -10.30 -4.01 -44.70
C GLY A 394 -9.04 -3.62 -45.47
N LEU A 395 -8.17 -4.59 -45.81
CA LEU A 395 -6.94 -4.33 -46.54
C LEU A 395 -7.23 -4.13 -48.04
N THR A 396 -6.77 -3.00 -48.59
CA THR A 396 -6.87 -2.68 -50.01
C THR A 396 -5.76 -3.39 -50.80
N GLY A 397 -6.14 -4.17 -51.83
CA GLY A 397 -5.21 -4.95 -52.66
C GLY A 397 -5.83 -6.23 -53.23
N THR A 398 -5.06 -6.99 -54.01
CA THR A 398 -5.51 -8.26 -54.58
C THR A 398 -5.76 -9.30 -53.49
N HIS A 399 -6.99 -9.79 -53.34
CA HIS A 399 -7.38 -10.80 -52.35
C HIS A 399 -6.88 -12.22 -52.64
N GLN A 400 -5.84 -12.35 -53.46
CA GLN A 400 -5.25 -13.62 -53.84
C GLN A 400 -4.02 -13.91 -52.97
N LEU A 401 -3.91 -15.18 -52.55
CA LEU A 401 -2.80 -15.65 -51.73
C LEU A 401 -1.48 -15.58 -52.50
N PRO A 402 -0.39 -15.01 -51.94
CA PRO A 402 0.90 -14.97 -52.61
C PRO A 402 1.40 -16.37 -53.02
N LYS A 403 1.99 -16.49 -54.21
CA LYS A 403 2.58 -17.75 -54.69
C LYS A 403 3.59 -18.29 -53.67
N GLY A 404 3.60 -19.62 -53.50
CA GLY A 404 4.51 -20.28 -52.57
C GLY A 404 4.16 -20.14 -51.07
N HIS A 405 3.02 -19.54 -50.74
CA HIS A 405 2.54 -19.39 -49.35
C HIS A 405 1.23 -20.15 -49.14
N THR A 406 1.00 -20.61 -47.92
CA THR A 406 -0.30 -21.10 -47.43
C THR A 406 -0.80 -20.20 -46.31
N TYR A 407 -2.11 -20.23 -46.05
CA TYR A 407 -2.72 -19.47 -44.98
C TYR A 407 -3.20 -20.38 -43.86
N VAL A 408 -2.70 -20.12 -42.65
CA VAL A 408 -3.13 -20.81 -41.44
C VAL A 408 -4.26 -20.01 -40.81
N LYS A 409 -5.46 -20.60 -40.71
CA LYS A 409 -6.62 -19.93 -40.08
C LYS A 409 -6.34 -19.67 -38.59
N PRO A 410 -6.89 -18.58 -38.04
CA PRO A 410 -6.86 -18.35 -36.61
C PRO A 410 -7.51 -19.52 -35.88
N HIS A 411 -6.85 -20.04 -34.85
CA HIS A 411 -7.38 -21.13 -34.03
C HIS A 411 -6.96 -20.95 -32.57
N LYS A 412 -7.70 -21.53 -31.64
CA LYS A 412 -7.41 -21.46 -30.20
C LYS A 412 -6.64 -22.71 -29.79
N ARG A 413 -5.51 -22.54 -29.10
CA ARG A 413 -4.76 -23.65 -28.51
C ARG A 413 -5.19 -23.81 -27.04
N GLY A 414 -5.63 -25.01 -26.66
CA GLY A 414 -5.92 -25.36 -25.26
C GLY A 414 -7.40 -25.45 -24.85
N GLY A 415 -8.33 -25.72 -25.76
CA GLY A 415 -9.68 -26.19 -25.40
C GLY A 415 -9.76 -27.70 -25.63
N LEU A 416 -10.08 -28.47 -24.59
CA LEU A 416 -10.61 -29.83 -24.74
C LEU A 416 -11.83 -29.78 -25.66
N THR A 417 -11.89 -30.69 -26.64
CA THR A 417 -13.16 -31.17 -27.21
C THR A 417 -13.93 -31.93 -26.15
#